data_AF-A0A5E4ME98-F1
#
_entry.id   AF-A0A5E4ME98-F1
#
_cell.length_a   1.000
_cell.length_b   1.000
_cell.length_c   1.000
_cell.angle_alpha   90.00
_cell.angle_beta   90.00
_cell.angle_gamma   90.00
#
_symmetry.space_group_name_H-M   'P 1'
#
loop_
_entity.id
_entity.type
_entity.pdbx_description
1 polymer ?
#
loop_
_entity_poly.entity_id
_entity_poly.type
_entity_poly.pdbx_seq_one_letter_code
_entity_poly.pdbx_strand_id
1 'polypeptide(L)'
;MAYFCVPWLIRKLNPNKQQKQRFEEIGREKLKSLGAKNVKNLTDHELMIASQLVILCDITVSWKSIAGLSAVIDGIKQTVIFPVQRKELLRNSTLTNPPRGILFKIE
;
A
#
# COMPACT_ATOMS: atom_id res chain seq x y z
N MET A 1 -14.44 28.48 34.54
CA MET A 1 -15.34 28.27 33.39
C MET A 1 -14.61 28.32 32.03
N ALA A 2 -13.62 29.19 31.83
CA ALA A 2 -12.87 29.25 30.55
C ALA A 2 -11.99 28.01 30.27
N TYR A 3 -11.37 27.40 31.29
CA TYR A 3 -10.45 26.26 31.14
C TYR A 3 -11.09 25.01 30.52
N PHE A 4 -12.39 24.80 30.72
CA PHE A 4 -13.10 23.64 30.14
C PHE A 4 -13.57 23.89 28.70
N CYS A 5 -13.68 25.15 28.26
CA CYS A 5 -14.15 25.49 26.93
C CYS A 5 -13.05 25.38 25.86
N VAL A 6 -11.79 25.59 26.26
CA VAL A 6 -10.61 25.58 25.37
C VAL A 6 -10.38 24.20 24.70
N PRO A 7 -10.38 23.05 25.40
CA PRO A 7 -10.21 21.75 24.75
C PRO A 7 -11.35 21.40 23.77
N TRP A 8 -12.58 21.85 24.05
CA TRP A 8 -13.73 21.62 23.18
C TRP A 8 -13.65 22.45 21.90
N LEU A 9 -13.23 23.72 22.03
CA LEU A 9 -13.04 24.63 20.90
C LEU A 9 -11.90 24.15 19.98
N ILE A 10 -10.77 23.71 20.56
CA ILE A 10 -9.65 23.12 19.81
C ILE A 10 -10.07 21.82 19.09
N ARG A 11 -10.93 20.99 19.72
CA ARG A 11 -11.46 19.77 19.08
C ARG A 11 -12.42 20.06 17.92
N LYS A 12 -13.20 21.16 17.99
CA LYS A 12 -14.11 21.58 16.91
C LYS A 12 -13.40 22.32 15.77
N LEU A 13 -12.35 23.09 16.08
CA LEU A 13 -11.58 23.85 15.09
C LEU A 13 -10.52 23.03 14.36
N ASN A 14 -10.34 21.74 14.70
CA ASN A 14 -9.37 20.88 14.03
C ASN A 14 -9.87 20.48 12.62
N PRO A 15 -9.32 21.06 11.53
CA PRO A 15 -9.81 20.82 10.17
C PRO A 15 -9.46 19.41 9.65
N ASN A 16 -8.55 18.70 10.33
CA ASN A 16 -8.04 17.41 9.90
C ASN A 16 -8.94 16.22 10.33
N LYS A 17 -9.87 16.42 11.29
CA LYS A 17 -10.70 15.32 11.81
C LYS A 17 -11.61 14.71 10.74
N GLN A 18 -12.20 15.53 9.88
CA GLN A 18 -13.04 15.06 8.77
C GLN A 18 -12.23 14.32 7.71
N GLN A 19 -11.00 14.79 7.44
CA GLN A 19 -10.11 14.13 6.49
C GLN A 19 -9.74 12.73 6.96
N LYS A 20 -9.36 12.58 8.25
CA LYS A 20 -9.04 11.27 8.85
C LYS A 20 -10.18 10.27 8.72
N GLN A 21 -11.41 10.68 9.04
CA GLN A 21 -12.60 9.83 8.92
C GLN A 21 -12.83 9.35 7.46
N ARG A 22 -12.64 10.23 6.47
CA ARG A 22 -12.73 9.84 5.05
C ARG A 22 -11.67 8.81 4.67
N PHE A 23 -10.42 8.98 5.11
CA PHE A 23 -9.37 8.00 4.83
C PHE A 23 -9.64 6.66 5.49
N GLU A 24 -10.20 6.65 6.71
CA GLU A 24 -10.63 5.43 7.39
C GLU A 24 -11.74 4.70 6.62
N GLU A 25 -12.74 5.43 6.12
CA GLU A 25 -13.83 4.87 5.32
C GLU A 25 -13.30 4.24 4.02
N ILE A 26 -12.47 4.98 3.28
CA ILE A 26 -11.83 4.51 2.03
C ILE A 26 -10.95 3.29 2.30
N GLY A 27 -10.15 3.31 3.37
CA GLY A 27 -9.31 2.19 3.76
C GLY A 27 -10.11 0.93 4.08
N ARG A 28 -11.23 1.07 4.80
CA ARG A 28 -12.16 -0.05 5.07
C ARG A 28 -12.79 -0.59 3.80
N GLU A 29 -13.21 0.27 2.88
CA GLU A 29 -13.79 -0.15 1.61
C GLU A 29 -12.77 -0.93 0.75
N LYS A 30 -11.55 -0.41 0.62
CA LYS A 30 -10.47 -1.10 -0.11
C LYS A 30 -10.14 -2.48 0.48
N LEU A 31 -10.08 -2.58 1.82
CA LEU A 31 -9.84 -3.87 2.50
C LEU A 31 -10.99 -4.87 2.28
N LYS A 32 -12.24 -4.39 2.22
CA LYS A 32 -13.40 -5.22 1.87
C LYS A 32 -13.28 -5.74 0.45
N SER A 33 -12.93 -4.89 -0.52
CA SER A 33 -12.75 -5.27 -1.93
C SER A 33 -11.64 -6.31 -2.13
N LEU A 34 -10.61 -6.31 -1.28
CA LEU A 34 -9.54 -7.31 -1.29
C LEU A 34 -9.93 -8.65 -0.64
N GLY A 35 -11.13 -8.77 -0.06
CA GLY A 35 -11.59 -10.01 0.58
C GLY A 35 -10.76 -10.42 1.80
N ALA A 36 -10.09 -9.46 2.46
CA ALA A 36 -9.14 -9.72 3.53
C ALA A 36 -9.87 -10.14 4.83
N LYS A 37 -10.30 -11.40 4.90
CA LYS A 37 -11.07 -11.97 6.03
C LYS A 37 -10.31 -12.05 7.36
N ASN A 38 -8.98 -11.92 7.33
CA ASN A 38 -8.10 -12.14 8.49
C ASN A 38 -7.58 -10.86 9.14
N VAL A 39 -7.95 -9.66 8.67
CA VAL A 39 -7.45 -8.41 9.26
C VAL A 39 -8.36 -8.00 10.41
N LYS A 40 -8.21 -8.66 11.56
CA LYS A 40 -8.90 -8.29 12.79
C LYS A 40 -8.09 -7.21 13.51
N ASN A 41 -8.78 -6.15 13.92
CA ASN A 41 -8.27 -5.03 14.74
C ASN A 41 -7.21 -4.16 14.04
N LEU A 42 -7.59 -3.43 12.99
CA LEU A 42 -6.73 -2.35 12.46
C LEU A 42 -6.80 -1.12 13.36
N THR A 43 -5.64 -0.53 13.62
CA THR A 43 -5.51 0.78 14.26
C THR A 43 -5.83 1.90 13.25
N ASP A 44 -6.23 3.09 13.71
CA ASP A 44 -6.50 4.25 12.84
C ASP A 44 -5.34 4.57 11.89
N HIS A 45 -4.10 4.40 12.35
CA HIS A 45 -2.90 4.57 11.53
C HIS A 45 -2.78 3.52 10.41
N GLU A 46 -3.13 2.26 10.69
CA GLU A 46 -3.08 1.18 9.70
C GLU A 46 -4.23 1.32 8.70
N LEU A 47 -5.39 1.81 9.12
CA LEU A 47 -6.50 2.17 8.24
C LEU A 47 -6.12 3.31 7.29
N MET A 48 -5.38 4.31 7.79
CA MET A 48 -4.85 5.38 6.96
C MET A 48 -3.88 4.84 5.91
N ILE A 49 -2.98 3.90 6.26
CA ILE A 49 -2.10 3.22 5.29
C ILE A 49 -2.94 2.39 4.31
N ALA A 50 -3.95 1.68 4.80
CA ALA A 50 -4.83 0.87 3.96
C ALA A 50 -5.58 1.71 2.91
N SER A 51 -5.92 2.96 3.23
CA SER A 51 -6.53 3.91 2.28
C SER A 51 -5.65 4.19 1.05
N GLN A 52 -4.33 4.04 1.18
CA GLN A 52 -3.36 4.28 0.12
C GLN A 52 -3.06 3.02 -0.71
N LEU A 53 -3.60 1.85 -0.32
CA LEU A 53 -3.44 0.62 -1.09
C LEU A 53 -4.08 0.76 -2.48
N VAL A 54 -3.44 0.17 -3.47
CA VAL A 54 -3.93 0.11 -4.86
C VAL A 54 -4.38 -1.32 -5.14
N ILE A 55 -5.59 -1.47 -5.67
CA ILE A 55 -6.14 -2.77 -6.05
C ILE A 55 -5.64 -3.11 -7.45
N LEU A 56 -5.19 -4.35 -7.66
CA LEU A 56 -4.62 -4.78 -8.95
C LEU A 56 -5.59 -4.62 -10.12
N CYS A 57 -6.90 -4.77 -9.88
CA CYS A 57 -7.94 -4.61 -10.90
C CYS A 57 -8.04 -3.16 -11.44
N ASP A 58 -7.61 -2.17 -10.67
CA ASP A 58 -7.66 -0.75 -11.09
C ASP A 58 -6.49 -0.39 -12.03
N ILE A 59 -5.47 -1.25 -12.12
CA ILE A 59 -4.29 -1.04 -12.95
C ILE A 59 -4.60 -1.51 -14.38
N THR A 60 -4.74 -0.58 -15.31
CA THR A 60 -5.08 -0.86 -16.72
C THR A 60 -3.87 -1.17 -17.61
N VAL A 61 -2.66 -0.96 -17.10
CA VAL A 61 -1.40 -1.16 -17.85
C VAL A 61 -0.85 -2.56 -17.66
N SER A 62 -0.22 -3.12 -18.70
CA SER A 62 0.41 -4.44 -18.65
C SER A 62 1.84 -4.39 -19.19
N TRP A 63 2.63 -5.43 -18.96
CA TRP A 63 4.00 -5.49 -19.51
C TRP A 63 4.05 -5.36 -21.04
N LYS A 64 2.96 -5.69 -21.75
CA LYS A 64 2.86 -5.55 -23.20
C LYS A 64 2.65 -4.11 -23.65
N SER A 65 2.18 -3.22 -22.77
CA SER A 65 2.00 -1.80 -23.09
C SER A 65 3.29 -1.00 -22.95
N ILE A 66 4.41 -1.61 -22.53
CA ILE A 66 5.70 -0.94 -22.34
C ILE A 66 6.65 -1.40 -23.46
N ALA A 67 6.96 -0.51 -24.40
CA ALA A 67 7.89 -0.76 -25.49
C ALA A 67 9.33 -0.33 -25.13
N GLY A 68 10.33 -0.98 -25.72
CA GLY A 68 11.73 -0.56 -25.65
C GLY A 68 12.51 -0.97 -24.39
N LEU A 69 11.86 -1.49 -23.35
CA LEU A 69 12.48 -1.83 -22.06
C LEU A 69 12.54 -3.34 -21.76
N SER A 70 12.49 -4.21 -22.77
CA SER A 70 12.38 -5.68 -22.59
C SER A 70 13.43 -6.27 -21.66
N ALA A 71 14.71 -5.88 -21.81
CA ALA A 71 15.80 -6.37 -20.97
C ALA A 71 15.61 -6.00 -19.48
N VAL A 72 15.14 -4.79 -19.21
CA VAL A 72 14.84 -4.30 -17.85
C VAL A 72 13.63 -5.04 -17.28
N ILE A 73 12.58 -5.20 -18.09
CA ILE A 73 11.36 -5.92 -17.70
C ILE A 73 11.69 -7.37 -17.29
N ASP A 74 12.51 -8.06 -18.07
CA ASP A 74 12.86 -9.45 -17.79
C ASP A 74 13.77 -9.58 -16.55
N GLY A 75 14.68 -8.62 -16.35
CA GLY A 75 15.45 -8.52 -15.11
C GLY A 75 14.56 -8.35 -13.87
N ILE A 76 13.56 -7.45 -13.94
CA ILE A 76 12.60 -7.22 -12.84
C ILE A 76 11.75 -8.47 -12.58
N LYS A 77 11.27 -9.14 -13.62
CA LYS A 77 10.47 -10.36 -13.48
C LYS A 77 11.23 -11.44 -12.71
N GLN A 78 12.50 -11.66 -13.04
CA GLN A 78 13.30 -12.72 -12.41
C GLN A 78 13.75 -12.37 -10.99
N THR A 79 14.19 -11.13 -10.78
CA THR A 79 14.83 -10.75 -9.51
C THR A 79 13.86 -10.25 -8.45
N VAL A 80 12.72 -9.69 -8.86
CA VAL A 80 11.78 -9.01 -7.94
C VAL A 80 10.45 -9.73 -7.91
N ILE A 81 9.82 -9.93 -9.07
CA ILE A 81 8.45 -10.44 -9.13
C ILE A 81 8.42 -11.92 -8.75
N PHE A 82 9.31 -12.72 -9.33
CA PHE A 82 9.35 -14.16 -9.11
C PHE A 82 9.55 -14.53 -7.62
N PRO A 83 10.51 -13.93 -6.89
CA PRO A 83 10.67 -14.25 -5.47
C PRO A 83 9.53 -13.78 -4.58
N VAL A 84 8.83 -12.70 -4.96
CA VAL A 84 7.67 -12.20 -4.22
C VAL A 84 6.44 -13.07 -4.42
N GLN A 85 6.22 -13.58 -5.63
CA GLN A 85 5.07 -14.43 -5.97
C GLN A 85 5.23 -15.86 -5.47
N ARG A 86 6.46 -16.41 -5.46
CA ARG A 86 6.74 -17.82 -5.13
C ARG A 86 7.66 -17.94 -3.92
N LYS A 87 7.30 -17.28 -2.82
CA LYS A 87 8.08 -17.30 -1.57
C LYS A 87 8.27 -18.72 -1.03
N GLU A 88 7.27 -19.58 -1.22
CA GLU A 88 7.31 -20.98 -0.79
C GLU A 88 8.44 -21.78 -1.45
N LEU A 89 8.76 -21.51 -2.72
CA LEU A 89 9.79 -22.23 -3.47
C LEU A 89 11.20 -21.80 -3.08
N LEU A 90 11.36 -20.59 -2.54
CA LEU A 90 12.66 -19.96 -2.30
C LEU A 90 13.03 -19.87 -0.81
N ARG A 91 12.18 -20.38 0.09
CA ARG A 91 12.40 -20.36 1.55
C ARG A 91 13.74 -20.94 2.00
N ASN A 92 14.30 -21.88 1.23
CA ASN A 92 15.54 -22.58 1.57
C ASN A 92 16.80 -21.94 0.95
N SER A 93 16.65 -20.86 0.17
CA SER A 93 17.76 -20.27 -0.59
C SER A 93 18.04 -18.83 -0.15
N THR A 94 19.16 -18.64 0.54
CA THR A 94 19.62 -17.31 1.01
C THR A 94 19.99 -16.37 -0.14
N LEU A 95 20.36 -16.92 -1.31
CA LEU A 95 20.79 -16.14 -2.48
C LEU A 95 19.63 -15.58 -3.31
N THR A 96 18.44 -16.17 -3.23
CA THR A 96 17.31 -15.83 -4.11
C THR A 96 16.27 -14.94 -3.43
N ASN A 97 16.66 -14.27 -2.35
CA ASN A 97 15.82 -13.28 -1.71
C ASN A 97 15.58 -12.09 -2.64
N PRO A 98 14.35 -11.53 -2.68
CA PRO A 98 14.11 -10.31 -3.44
C PRO A 98 14.97 -9.16 -2.89
N PRO A 99 15.46 -8.26 -3.75
CA PRO A 99 16.22 -7.09 -3.31
C PRO A 99 15.34 -6.19 -2.41
N ARG A 100 15.97 -5.55 -1.42
CA ARG A 100 15.24 -4.69 -0.45
C ARG A 100 14.77 -3.36 -1.05
N GLY A 101 15.39 -2.92 -2.13
CA GLY A 101 15.06 -1.67 -2.80
C GLY A 101 15.52 -1.71 -4.25
N ILE A 102 14.74 -1.06 -5.11
CA ILE A 102 15.01 -0.92 -6.54
C ILE A 102 14.87 0.55 -6.86
N LEU A 103 15.83 1.10 -7.59
CA LEU A 103 15.77 2.46 -8.10
C LEU A 103 15.59 2.41 -9.61
N PHE A 104 14.56 3.08 -10.11
CA PHE A 104 14.39 3.31 -11.55
C PHE A 104 15.06 4.63 -11.91
N LYS A 105 16.13 4.56 -12.70
CA LYS A 105 16.76 5.74 -13.31
C LYS A 105 16.31 5.82 -14.77
N ILE A 106 15.82 6.99 -15.16
CA ILE A 106 15.60 7.33 -16.56
C ILE A 106 16.87 8.04 -17.01
N GLU A 107 17.50 7.54 -18.07
CA GLU A 107 18.64 8.18 -18.74
C GLU A 107 18.16 8.93 -19.98
#